data_AF-A0A4R5BI71-F1
#
_entry.id   AF-A0A4R5BI71-F1
#
_cell.length_a   1.000
_cell.length_b   1.000
_cell.length_c   1.000
_cell.angle_alpha   90.00
_cell.angle_beta   90.00
_cell.angle_gamma   90.00
#
_symmetry.space_group_name_H-M   'P 1'
#
loop_
_entity.id
_entity.type
_entity.pdbx_description
1 polymer ?
#
loop_
_entity_poly.entity_id
_entity_poly.type
_entity_poly.pdbx_seq_one_letter_code
_entity_poly.pdbx_strand_id
1 'polypeptide(L)'
;MPRTLLAAAVLVLTIAGCADPPPRGTPVTRAPPPPTARPFTVGPDEPAAAVKGAAVRFVEALTAGPASSAESRLRSAGQPARLAAAAVPLLADAGAAEVIYPQLGGLTRDSASVMMLLRVRPRRSGQVGTATRTVEIRLARSRRGWRVVRVASTGGAPPRHVADRSSAAAAVLSDDRIQMTDSARWDIEAGRVDARLLRLLTAIAAKHTISVTVLATGHPHQVYGTGHVSNHTRGRAVDIWAVDGTGVARQRTARESPAKAVARQALVAGATEVGAPWALGAGGSSTFTNRLHQDHLHIAFDR
;
A
#
# COMPACT_ATOMS: atom_id res chain seq x y z
N MET A 1 -31.62 101.87 20.95
CA MET A 1 -30.30 101.21 21.10
C MET A 1 -30.52 99.71 21.03
N PRO A 2 -29.73 98.97 20.23
CA PRO A 2 -30.09 97.62 19.78
C PRO A 2 -29.81 96.57 20.86
N ARG A 3 -30.61 95.50 20.89
CA ARG A 3 -30.27 94.22 21.53
C ARG A 3 -30.73 93.09 20.63
N THR A 4 -29.75 92.41 20.04
CA THR A 4 -29.82 91.19 19.25
C THR A 4 -30.17 90.00 20.14
N LEU A 5 -31.10 89.14 19.74
CA LEU A 5 -31.27 87.79 20.30
C LEU A 5 -31.61 86.80 19.18
N LEU A 6 -30.82 85.72 19.14
CA LEU A 6 -30.80 84.63 18.17
C LEU A 6 -32.08 83.77 18.22
N ALA A 7 -32.55 83.35 17.04
CA ALA A 7 -33.54 82.29 16.88
C ALA A 7 -32.82 80.93 16.70
N ALA A 8 -33.22 79.92 17.48
CA ALA A 8 -32.78 78.53 17.33
C ALA A 8 -33.85 77.73 16.57
N ALA A 9 -33.46 77.13 15.45
CA ALA A 9 -34.30 76.24 14.65
C ALA A 9 -34.10 74.78 15.10
N VAL A 10 -35.19 74.08 15.40
CA VAL A 10 -35.21 72.64 15.70
C VAL A 10 -35.60 71.89 14.42
N LEU A 11 -34.69 71.04 13.93
CA LEU A 11 -34.87 70.19 12.75
C LEU A 11 -35.30 68.79 13.18
N VAL A 12 -36.46 68.35 12.70
CA VAL A 12 -36.98 66.98 12.86
C VAL A 12 -36.31 66.10 11.80
N LEU A 13 -35.61 65.05 12.24
CA LEU A 13 -34.95 64.08 11.35
C LEU A 13 -35.82 62.82 11.20
N THR A 14 -36.25 62.55 9.97
CA THR A 14 -36.96 61.32 9.56
C THR A 14 -35.97 60.16 9.43
N ILE A 15 -36.29 59.02 10.04
CA ILE A 15 -35.47 57.80 9.99
C ILE A 15 -35.96 56.95 8.80
N ALA A 16 -35.20 56.91 7.71
CA ALA A 16 -35.42 55.97 6.61
C ALA A 16 -34.65 54.67 6.90
N GLY A 17 -35.35 53.53 6.92
CA GLY A 17 -34.76 52.22 7.17
C GLY A 17 -33.90 51.74 6.01
N CYS A 18 -32.63 51.44 6.30
CA CYS A 18 -31.75 50.70 5.41
C CYS A 18 -31.99 49.20 5.61
N ALA A 19 -32.33 48.48 4.55
CA ALA A 19 -32.34 47.02 4.56
C ALA A 19 -30.91 46.50 4.38
N ASP A 20 -30.51 45.52 5.20
CA ASP A 20 -29.19 44.88 5.09
C ASP A 20 -29.08 44.04 3.81
N PRO A 21 -27.93 44.07 3.12
CA PRO A 21 -27.69 43.19 1.98
C PRO A 21 -27.53 41.73 2.44
N PRO A 22 -27.92 40.74 1.61
CA PRO A 22 -27.79 39.33 1.96
C PRO A 22 -26.31 38.93 2.16
N PRO A 23 -26.03 37.98 3.08
CA PRO A 23 -24.66 37.57 3.37
C PRO A 23 -24.00 37.00 2.12
N ARG A 24 -22.82 37.54 1.77
CA ARG A 24 -22.00 37.02 0.68
C ARG A 24 -21.63 35.57 1.00
N GLY A 25 -22.04 34.64 0.13
CA GLY A 25 -21.64 33.24 0.22
C GLY A 25 -20.12 33.14 0.33
N THR A 26 -19.65 32.42 1.34
CA THR A 26 -18.24 32.11 1.53
C THR A 26 -17.75 31.44 0.26
N PRO A 27 -16.63 31.89 -0.36
CA PRO A 27 -16.06 31.18 -1.48
C PRO A 27 -15.77 29.75 -1.03
N VAL A 28 -16.39 28.76 -1.68
CA VAL A 28 -16.01 27.36 -1.51
C VAL A 28 -14.61 27.26 -2.09
N THR A 29 -13.58 27.41 -1.26
CA THR A 29 -12.19 27.23 -1.65
C THR A 29 -12.04 25.79 -2.10
N ARG A 30 -12.09 25.58 -3.41
CA ARG A 30 -11.88 24.27 -4.02
C ARG A 30 -10.51 23.80 -3.53
N ALA A 31 -10.49 22.68 -2.80
CA ALA A 31 -9.25 22.11 -2.31
C ALA A 31 -8.24 22.04 -3.47
N PRO A 32 -6.98 22.48 -3.25
CA PRO A 32 -5.99 22.44 -4.31
C PRO A 32 -5.92 21.03 -4.89
N PRO A 33 -5.78 20.91 -6.23
CA PRO A 33 -5.66 19.60 -6.85
C PRO A 33 -4.52 18.84 -6.16
N PRO A 34 -4.69 17.54 -5.88
CA PRO A 34 -3.68 16.78 -5.20
C PRO A 34 -2.36 16.87 -5.99
N PRO A 35 -1.21 16.95 -5.30
CA PRO A 35 0.08 16.96 -5.99
C PRO A 35 0.15 15.77 -6.94
N THR A 36 0.62 16.02 -8.16
CA THR A 36 0.85 14.97 -9.15
C THR A 36 1.80 13.94 -8.56
N ALA A 37 1.32 12.69 -8.41
CA ALA A 37 2.16 11.59 -7.94
C ALA A 37 3.40 11.49 -8.84
N ARG A 38 4.58 11.41 -8.24
CA ARG A 38 5.82 11.23 -9.00
C ARG A 38 5.85 9.79 -9.53
N PRO A 39 6.14 9.56 -10.82
CA PRO A 39 6.25 8.21 -11.34
C PRO A 39 7.33 7.42 -10.59
N PHE A 40 7.01 6.17 -10.26
CA PHE A 40 7.95 5.25 -9.63
C PHE A 40 8.95 4.73 -10.67
N THR A 41 10.23 4.91 -10.39
CA THR A 41 11.30 4.39 -11.25
C THR A 41 11.83 3.08 -10.69
N VAL A 42 11.65 2.00 -11.46
CA VAL A 42 12.27 0.70 -11.14
C VAL A 42 13.77 0.81 -11.43
N GLY A 43 14.59 0.66 -10.39
CA GLY A 43 16.04 0.71 -10.53
C GLY A 43 16.60 -0.42 -11.40
N PRO A 44 17.74 -0.23 -12.08
CA PRO A 44 18.33 -1.25 -12.94
C PRO A 44 18.75 -2.51 -12.17
N ASP A 45 19.08 -2.37 -10.88
CA ASP A 45 19.48 -3.48 -10.01
C ASP A 45 18.28 -4.26 -9.43
N GLU A 46 17.04 -3.82 -9.66
CA GLU A 46 15.86 -4.54 -9.16
C GLU A 46 15.72 -5.92 -9.83
N PRO A 47 15.46 -6.99 -9.07
CA PRO A 47 15.24 -8.30 -9.66
C PRO A 47 14.02 -8.27 -10.58
N ALA A 48 14.21 -8.82 -11.79
CA ALA A 48 13.19 -8.82 -12.83
C ALA A 48 12.62 -7.42 -13.14
N ALA A 49 13.49 -6.40 -13.22
CA ALA A 49 13.13 -5.00 -13.50
C ALA A 49 12.13 -4.82 -14.66
N ALA A 50 12.24 -5.59 -15.74
CA ALA A 50 11.30 -5.53 -16.86
C ALA A 50 9.85 -5.95 -16.48
N VAL A 51 9.70 -6.93 -15.59
CA VAL A 51 8.39 -7.38 -15.05
C VAL A 51 7.82 -6.28 -14.18
N LYS A 52 8.60 -5.81 -13.20
CA LYS A 52 8.19 -4.75 -12.27
C LYS A 52 7.82 -3.47 -13.01
N GLY A 53 8.62 -3.06 -13.99
CA GLY A 53 8.36 -1.88 -14.80
C GLY A 53 7.08 -1.98 -15.62
N ALA A 54 6.75 -3.16 -16.15
CA ALA A 54 5.47 -3.37 -16.84
C ALA A 54 4.27 -3.26 -15.89
N ALA A 55 4.38 -3.78 -14.66
CA ALA A 55 3.34 -3.64 -13.64
C ALA A 55 3.18 -2.19 -13.18
N VAL A 56 4.29 -1.48 -12.92
CA VAL A 56 4.30 -0.05 -12.53
C VAL A 56 3.59 0.80 -13.58
N ARG A 57 3.99 0.71 -14.86
CA ARG A 57 3.36 1.49 -15.94
C ARG A 57 1.86 1.24 -16.06
N PHE A 58 1.42 -0.01 -15.86
CA PHE A 58 0.00 -0.34 -15.87
C PHE A 58 -0.74 0.32 -14.69
N VAL A 59 -0.21 0.20 -13.47
CA VAL A 59 -0.85 0.75 -12.28
C VAL A 59 -0.87 2.27 -12.31
N GLU A 60 0.20 2.93 -12.73
CA GLU A 60 0.22 4.38 -12.85
C GLU A 60 -0.82 4.88 -13.85
N ALA A 61 -0.93 4.24 -15.03
CA ALA A 61 -1.98 4.58 -16.00
C ALA A 61 -3.39 4.36 -15.42
N LEU A 62 -3.58 3.28 -14.65
CA LEU A 62 -4.83 2.97 -13.98
C LEU A 62 -5.21 4.05 -12.94
N THR A 63 -4.25 4.54 -12.14
CA THR A 63 -4.50 5.37 -10.95
C THR A 63 -4.20 6.87 -11.11
N ALA A 64 -3.65 7.32 -12.25
CA ALA A 64 -3.24 8.71 -12.49
C ALA A 64 -4.39 9.75 -12.59
N GLY A 65 -5.63 9.40 -12.26
CA GLY A 65 -6.76 10.33 -12.33
C GLY A 65 -8.08 9.72 -11.85
N PRO A 66 -9.22 10.38 -12.13
CA PRO A 66 -10.53 9.88 -11.73
C PRO A 66 -10.80 8.46 -12.23
N ALA A 67 -11.55 7.69 -11.45
CA ALA A 67 -11.94 6.32 -11.77
C ALA A 67 -12.63 6.21 -13.14
N SER A 68 -13.51 7.17 -13.46
CA SER A 68 -14.28 7.21 -14.71
C SER A 68 -13.43 7.29 -15.98
N SER A 69 -12.18 7.76 -15.89
CA SER A 69 -11.27 7.87 -17.04
C SER A 69 -10.17 6.79 -17.06
N ALA A 70 -10.20 5.82 -16.15
CA ALA A 70 -9.19 4.77 -16.03
C ALA A 70 -9.03 3.94 -17.32
N GLU A 71 -10.14 3.52 -17.93
CA GLU A 71 -10.06 2.77 -19.19
C GLU A 71 -9.43 3.56 -20.32
N SER A 72 -9.80 4.84 -20.45
CA SER A 72 -9.26 5.73 -21.50
C SER A 72 -7.75 5.88 -21.34
N ARG A 73 -7.28 6.13 -20.10
CA ARG A 73 -5.84 6.22 -19.79
C ARG A 73 -5.10 4.93 -20.12
N LEU A 74 -5.66 3.77 -19.76
CA LEU A 74 -5.06 2.49 -20.11
C LEU A 74 -4.96 2.31 -21.64
N ARG A 75 -6.01 2.66 -22.41
CA ARG A 75 -5.96 2.62 -23.88
C ARG A 75 -4.84 3.50 -24.43
N SER A 76 -4.77 4.75 -23.97
CA SER A 76 -3.72 5.70 -24.39
C SER A 76 -2.31 5.23 -24.04
N ALA A 77 -2.15 4.51 -22.92
CA ALA A 77 -0.88 3.93 -22.50
C ALA A 77 -0.55 2.59 -23.18
N GLY A 78 -1.37 2.11 -24.13
CA GLY A 78 -1.19 0.81 -24.78
C GLY A 78 -1.41 -0.39 -23.84
N GLN A 79 -2.13 -0.19 -22.75
CA GLN A 79 -2.44 -1.18 -21.73
C GLN A 79 -3.83 -1.80 -21.94
N PRO A 80 -4.10 -3.02 -21.42
CA PRO A 80 -5.39 -3.70 -21.60
C PRO A 80 -6.52 -3.00 -20.81
N ALA A 81 -7.20 -2.07 -21.46
CA ALA A 81 -8.22 -1.21 -20.83
C ALA A 81 -9.35 -1.97 -20.11
N ARG A 82 -9.76 -3.14 -20.62
CA ARG A 82 -10.76 -4.01 -19.98
C ARG A 82 -10.43 -4.40 -18.54
N LEU A 83 -9.15 -4.32 -18.14
CA LEU A 83 -8.74 -4.63 -16.77
C LEU A 83 -9.09 -3.54 -15.75
N ALA A 84 -9.52 -2.34 -16.19
CA ALA A 84 -9.98 -1.30 -15.28
C ALA A 84 -11.21 -1.76 -14.46
N ALA A 85 -12.10 -2.55 -15.06
CA ALA A 85 -13.29 -3.07 -14.39
C ALA A 85 -12.95 -3.88 -13.13
N ALA A 86 -11.89 -4.68 -13.17
CA ALA A 86 -11.43 -5.46 -12.02
C ALA A 86 -10.82 -4.60 -10.90
N ALA A 87 -10.44 -3.36 -11.20
CA ALA A 87 -9.87 -2.41 -10.24
C ALA A 87 -10.90 -1.44 -9.66
N VAL A 88 -12.18 -1.55 -10.00
CA VAL A 88 -13.25 -0.67 -9.50
C VAL A 88 -13.24 -0.55 -7.97
N PRO A 89 -13.08 -1.62 -7.16
CA PRO A 89 -13.01 -1.47 -5.71
C PRO A 89 -11.88 -0.55 -5.25
N LEU A 90 -10.67 -0.71 -5.81
CA LEU A 90 -9.53 0.16 -5.52
C LEU A 90 -9.82 1.62 -5.92
N LEU A 91 -10.39 1.83 -7.10
CA LEU A 91 -10.63 3.16 -7.66
C LEU A 91 -11.81 3.90 -6.99
N ALA A 92 -12.80 3.16 -6.50
CA ALA A 92 -13.91 3.68 -5.72
C ALA A 92 -13.44 4.14 -4.33
N ASP A 93 -12.56 3.35 -3.71
CA ASP A 93 -11.99 3.68 -2.40
C ASP A 93 -10.96 4.81 -2.50
N ALA A 94 -10.14 4.84 -3.56
CA ALA A 94 -9.02 5.77 -3.69
C ALA A 94 -9.36 7.05 -4.48
N GLY A 95 -9.11 8.21 -3.88
CA GLY A 95 -9.10 9.52 -4.53
C GLY A 95 -7.90 9.70 -5.43
N ALA A 96 -6.76 9.16 -4.99
CA ALA A 96 -5.51 9.03 -5.72
C ALA A 96 -4.74 7.82 -5.17
N ALA A 97 -3.89 7.21 -6.00
CA ALA A 97 -2.97 6.15 -5.56
C ALA A 97 -1.59 6.32 -6.20
N GLU A 98 -0.54 6.20 -5.38
CA GLU A 98 0.87 6.33 -5.76
C GLU A 98 1.59 5.00 -5.48
N VAL A 99 2.49 4.59 -6.38
CA VAL A 99 3.29 3.37 -6.18
C VAL A 99 4.39 3.62 -5.14
N ILE A 100 4.42 2.82 -4.08
CA ILE A 100 5.50 2.80 -3.08
C ILE A 100 6.55 1.77 -3.46
N TYR A 101 6.14 0.54 -3.78
CA TYR A 101 7.07 -0.53 -4.12
C TYR A 101 6.39 -1.65 -4.95
N PRO A 102 7.04 -2.14 -6.03
CA PRO A 102 6.60 -3.31 -6.79
C PRO A 102 7.36 -4.57 -6.34
N GLN A 103 6.88 -5.27 -5.31
CA GLN A 103 7.47 -6.52 -4.85
C GLN A 103 7.11 -7.66 -5.82
N LEU A 104 8.05 -8.57 -6.11
CA LEU A 104 7.68 -9.81 -6.79
C LEU A 104 6.84 -10.71 -5.86
N GLY A 105 5.68 -11.16 -6.35
CA GLY A 105 4.84 -12.17 -5.68
C GLY A 105 4.87 -13.54 -6.38
N GLY A 106 5.53 -13.63 -7.54
CA GLY A 106 5.67 -14.88 -8.27
C GLY A 106 6.40 -14.68 -9.60
N LEU A 107 7.23 -15.65 -10.01
CA LEU A 107 7.97 -15.56 -11.25
C LEU A 107 8.26 -16.93 -11.86
N THR A 108 7.75 -17.17 -13.06
CA THR A 108 8.13 -18.29 -13.93
C THR A 108 8.81 -17.77 -15.20
N ARG A 109 9.09 -18.67 -16.16
CA ARG A 109 9.63 -18.30 -17.49
C ARG A 109 8.69 -17.39 -18.29
N ASP A 110 7.39 -17.57 -18.09
CA ASP A 110 6.31 -17.10 -18.96
C ASP A 110 5.17 -16.39 -18.21
N SER A 111 5.14 -16.45 -16.88
CA SER A 111 4.15 -15.74 -16.06
C SER A 111 4.81 -15.10 -14.84
N ALA A 112 4.19 -14.04 -14.32
CA ALA A 112 4.65 -13.38 -13.10
C ALA A 112 3.48 -12.80 -12.29
N SER A 113 3.72 -12.63 -11.00
CA SER A 113 2.89 -11.83 -10.10
C SER A 113 3.74 -10.72 -9.49
N VAL A 114 3.18 -9.51 -9.43
CA VAL A 114 3.78 -8.38 -8.73
C VAL A 114 2.77 -7.87 -7.71
N MET A 115 3.18 -7.85 -6.45
CA MET A 115 2.43 -7.24 -5.36
C MET A 115 2.85 -5.78 -5.25
N MET A 116 1.93 -4.90 -5.63
CA MET A 116 2.11 -3.47 -5.70
C MET A 116 1.67 -2.85 -4.37
N LEU A 117 2.59 -2.27 -3.63
CA LEU A 117 2.28 -1.43 -2.48
C LEU A 117 1.93 -0.05 -2.99
N LEU A 118 0.69 0.39 -2.74
CA LEU A 118 0.18 1.68 -3.19
C LEU A 118 -0.16 2.55 -1.98
N ARG A 119 0.34 3.78 -1.96
CA ARG A 119 -0.19 4.81 -1.06
C ARG A 119 -1.52 5.28 -1.64
N VAL A 120 -2.62 4.94 -0.98
CA VAL A 120 -3.96 5.38 -1.36
C VAL A 120 -4.41 6.54 -0.48
N ARG A 121 -5.09 7.51 -1.08
CA ARG A 121 -5.80 8.57 -0.36
C ARG A 121 -7.29 8.23 -0.41
N PRO A 122 -7.92 7.75 0.68
CA PRO A 122 -9.32 7.37 0.64
C PRO A 122 -10.24 8.53 0.24
N ARG A 123 -11.31 8.27 -0.50
CA ARG A 123 -12.29 9.30 -0.93
C ARG A 123 -13.26 9.76 0.17
N ARG A 124 -13.26 9.12 1.35
CA ARG A 124 -14.28 9.38 2.38
C ARG A 124 -14.18 10.83 2.87
N SER A 125 -15.29 11.57 2.75
CA SER A 125 -15.42 12.95 3.19
C SER A 125 -15.14 13.08 4.69
N GLY A 126 -14.19 13.95 5.05
CA GLY A 126 -13.92 14.36 6.44
C GLY A 126 -12.69 13.73 7.10
N GLN A 127 -12.09 12.67 6.55
CA GLN A 127 -10.82 12.13 7.07
C GLN A 127 -9.67 12.46 6.12
N VAL A 128 -8.76 13.32 6.58
CA VAL A 128 -7.46 13.53 5.94
C VAL A 128 -6.56 12.38 6.37
N GLY A 129 -6.47 11.32 5.56
CA GLY A 129 -5.62 10.16 5.84
C GLY A 129 -5.02 9.57 4.57
N THR A 130 -3.85 8.94 4.70
CA THR A 130 -3.29 8.05 3.69
C THR A 130 -3.23 6.64 4.26
N ALA A 131 -3.45 5.64 3.42
CA ALA A 131 -3.24 4.24 3.75
C ALA A 131 -2.30 3.61 2.72
N THR A 132 -1.65 2.51 3.07
CA THR A 132 -0.91 1.70 2.10
C THR A 132 -1.72 0.45 1.79
N ARG A 133 -1.94 0.12 0.51
CA ARG A 133 -2.73 -1.02 0.04
C ARG A 133 -1.87 -1.97 -0.79
N THR A 134 -2.05 -3.27 -0.64
CA THR A 134 -1.39 -4.27 -1.50
C THR A 134 -2.31 -4.71 -2.63
N VAL A 135 -1.90 -4.51 -3.87
CA VAL A 135 -2.64 -4.89 -5.08
C VAL A 135 -1.85 -5.94 -5.84
N GLU A 136 -2.49 -7.01 -6.30
CA GLU A 136 -1.83 -8.07 -7.05
C GLU A 136 -2.04 -7.90 -8.55
N ILE A 137 -0.95 -7.82 -9.31
CA ILE A 137 -0.95 -7.71 -10.77
C ILE A 137 -0.30 -8.95 -11.38
N ARG A 138 -1.02 -9.64 -12.28
CA ARG A 138 -0.49 -10.79 -13.04
C ARG A 138 -0.02 -10.34 -14.40
N LEU A 139 1.12 -10.89 -14.81
CA LEU A 139 1.73 -10.66 -16.11
C LEU A 139 2.00 -11.97 -16.82
N ALA A 140 1.95 -11.92 -18.16
CA ALA A 140 2.40 -12.99 -19.02
C ALA A 140 3.49 -12.46 -19.96
N ARG A 141 4.45 -13.33 -20.29
CA ARG A 141 5.48 -13.04 -21.28
C ARG A 141 4.86 -13.05 -22.68
N SER A 142 5.27 -12.10 -23.49
CA SER A 142 4.91 -11.99 -24.91
C SER A 142 6.17 -11.75 -25.75
N ARG A 143 6.03 -11.79 -27.09
CA ARG A 143 7.11 -11.45 -28.02
C ARG A 143 7.65 -10.02 -27.83
N ARG A 144 6.83 -9.11 -27.30
CA ARG A 144 7.18 -7.69 -27.07
C ARG A 144 7.57 -7.40 -25.60
N GLY A 145 7.84 -8.44 -24.81
CA GLY A 145 8.12 -8.33 -23.37
C GLY A 145 6.93 -8.70 -22.49
N TRP A 146 6.90 -8.22 -21.26
CA TRP A 146 5.87 -8.56 -20.27
C TRP A 146 4.61 -7.72 -20.45
N ARG A 147 3.45 -8.38 -20.37
CA ARG A 147 2.13 -7.75 -20.51
C ARG A 147 1.27 -8.09 -19.31
N VAL A 148 0.60 -7.09 -18.74
CA VAL A 148 -0.41 -7.32 -17.69
C VAL A 148 -1.60 -8.08 -18.27
N VAL A 149 -2.04 -9.12 -17.57
CA VAL A 149 -3.16 -9.97 -17.99
C VAL A 149 -4.29 -10.00 -16.98
N ARG A 150 -4.05 -9.61 -15.72
CA ARG A 150 -5.07 -9.60 -14.66
C ARG A 150 -4.69 -8.64 -13.53
N VAL A 151 -5.70 -7.94 -13.00
CA VAL A 151 -5.68 -7.42 -11.62
C VAL A 151 -6.29 -8.52 -10.76
N ALA A 152 -5.44 -9.25 -10.03
CA ALA A 152 -5.86 -10.45 -9.32
C ALA A 152 -6.38 -10.17 -7.91
N SER A 153 -5.96 -9.06 -7.30
CA SER A 153 -6.48 -8.58 -6.02
C SER A 153 -6.35 -7.07 -5.95
N THR A 154 -7.34 -6.40 -5.35
CA THR A 154 -7.31 -4.97 -4.99
C THR A 154 -7.03 -4.76 -3.50
N GLY A 155 -6.57 -5.80 -2.79
CA GLY A 155 -6.18 -5.77 -1.38
C GLY A 155 -7.31 -5.88 -0.37
N GLY A 156 -8.48 -6.38 -0.79
CA GLY A 156 -9.61 -6.67 0.10
C GLY A 156 -10.33 -5.45 0.64
N ALA A 157 -11.04 -5.63 1.75
CA ALA A 157 -11.83 -4.63 2.45
C ALA A 157 -11.72 -4.84 3.97
N PRO A 158 -12.03 -3.82 4.80
CA PRO A 158 -12.09 -4.00 6.25
C PRO A 158 -13.01 -5.16 6.63
N PRO A 159 -12.68 -5.95 7.67
CA PRO A 159 -13.53 -7.05 8.08
C PRO A 159 -14.87 -6.51 8.62
N ARG A 160 -15.96 -7.24 8.36
CA ARG A 160 -17.30 -6.88 8.89
C ARG A 160 -17.37 -6.99 10.41
N HIS A 161 -16.58 -7.90 10.97
CA HIS A 161 -16.45 -8.12 12.41
C HIS A 161 -14.96 -8.13 12.74
N VAL A 162 -14.57 -7.31 13.72
CA VAL A 162 -13.24 -7.37 14.30
C VAL A 162 -13.25 -8.54 15.29
N ALA A 163 -12.34 -9.50 15.09
CA ALA A 163 -12.19 -10.63 15.99
C ALA A 163 -11.69 -10.16 17.37
N ASP A 164 -11.98 -10.95 18.42
CA ASP A 164 -11.38 -10.73 19.72
C ASP A 164 -9.86 -10.76 19.60
N ARG A 165 -9.23 -9.64 19.96
CA ARG A 165 -7.80 -9.46 19.72
C ARG A 165 -7.02 -10.23 20.79
N SER A 166 -6.23 -11.20 20.35
CA SER A 166 -5.15 -11.73 21.19
C SER A 166 -4.19 -10.60 21.60
N SER A 167 -3.50 -10.76 22.72
CA SER A 167 -2.47 -9.79 23.16
C SER A 167 -1.38 -9.57 22.09
N ALA A 168 -1.01 -10.62 21.36
CA ALA A 168 -0.06 -10.53 20.25
C ALA A 168 -0.61 -9.71 19.07
N ALA A 169 -1.88 -9.90 18.71
CA ALA A 169 -2.53 -9.10 17.66
C ALA A 169 -2.62 -7.62 18.06
N ALA A 170 -3.01 -7.34 19.30
CA ALA A 170 -3.06 -5.98 19.83
C ALA A 170 -1.68 -5.31 19.79
N ALA A 171 -0.63 -6.00 20.25
CA ALA A 171 0.74 -5.49 20.26
C ALA A 171 1.24 -5.15 18.86
N VAL A 172 0.99 -6.01 17.86
CA VAL A 172 1.39 -5.75 16.47
C VAL A 172 0.62 -4.56 15.88
N LEU A 173 -0.68 -4.47 16.13
CA LEU A 173 -1.54 -3.41 15.57
C LEU A 173 -1.25 -2.01 16.15
N SER A 174 -0.56 -1.92 17.30
CA SER A 174 -0.22 -0.67 17.98
C SER A 174 1.26 -0.29 17.90
N ASP A 175 2.13 -1.12 17.31
CA ASP A 175 3.57 -0.83 17.23
C ASP A 175 3.92 -0.14 15.90
N ASP A 176 4.24 1.15 15.97
CA ASP A 176 4.58 1.97 14.79
C ASP A 176 5.87 1.53 14.08
N ARG A 177 6.69 0.66 14.70
CA ARG A 177 7.85 0.03 14.05
C ARG A 177 7.42 -1.09 13.10
N ILE A 178 6.18 -1.56 13.16
CA ILE A 178 5.61 -2.54 12.22
C ILE A 178 4.70 -1.78 11.26
N GLN A 179 5.31 -1.27 10.19
CA GLN A 179 4.56 -0.60 9.14
C GLN A 179 3.89 -1.65 8.26
N MET A 180 2.58 -1.56 8.10
CA MET A 180 1.81 -2.54 7.34
C MET A 180 0.82 -1.89 6.38
N THR A 181 0.43 -2.65 5.37
CA THR A 181 -0.68 -2.27 4.50
C THR A 181 -2.01 -2.44 5.25
N ASP A 182 -3.03 -1.71 4.84
CA ASP A 182 -4.40 -1.89 5.35
C ASP A 182 -4.89 -3.32 5.10
N SER A 183 -4.55 -3.93 3.95
CA SER A 183 -4.78 -5.36 3.68
C SER A 183 -4.22 -6.27 4.79
N ALA A 184 -2.94 -6.08 5.16
CA ALA A 184 -2.31 -6.85 6.23
C ALA A 184 -2.94 -6.55 7.59
N ARG A 185 -3.27 -5.28 7.87
CA ARG A 185 -3.96 -4.90 9.10
C ARG A 185 -5.30 -5.61 9.23
N TRP A 186 -6.08 -5.66 8.15
CA TRP A 186 -7.38 -6.33 8.12
C TRP A 186 -7.28 -7.83 8.27
N ASP A 187 -6.20 -8.47 7.79
CA ASP A 187 -5.97 -9.88 8.05
C ASP A 187 -5.81 -10.18 9.55
N ILE A 188 -5.10 -9.31 10.29
CA ILE A 188 -4.96 -9.42 11.75
C ILE A 188 -6.28 -9.14 12.45
N GLU A 189 -6.98 -8.06 12.07
CA GLU A 189 -8.28 -7.69 12.65
C GLU A 189 -9.37 -8.74 12.38
N ALA A 190 -9.27 -9.48 11.28
CA ALA A 190 -10.13 -10.61 10.96
C ALA A 190 -9.74 -11.92 11.68
N GLY A 191 -8.68 -11.92 12.50
CA GLY A 191 -8.21 -13.11 13.22
C GLY A 191 -7.58 -14.17 12.32
N ARG A 192 -7.11 -13.81 11.12
CA ARG A 192 -6.59 -14.78 10.12
C ARG A 192 -5.13 -15.14 10.32
N VAL A 193 -4.39 -14.41 11.15
CA VAL A 193 -2.93 -14.48 11.22
C VAL A 193 -2.49 -15.31 12.41
N ASP A 194 -1.58 -16.26 12.16
CA ASP A 194 -1.03 -17.17 13.17
C ASP A 194 -0.32 -16.40 14.30
N ALA A 195 -0.59 -16.80 15.54
CA ALA A 195 -0.04 -16.15 16.72
C ALA A 195 1.50 -16.23 16.81
N ARG A 196 2.14 -17.27 16.24
CA ARG A 196 3.61 -17.38 16.14
C ARG A 196 4.17 -16.26 15.28
N LEU A 197 3.51 -15.97 14.16
CA LEU A 197 3.91 -14.90 13.25
C LEU A 197 3.78 -13.54 13.93
N LEU A 198 2.67 -13.29 14.64
CA LEU A 198 2.47 -12.04 15.39
C LEU A 198 3.55 -11.84 16.46
N ARG A 199 3.87 -12.88 17.23
CA ARG A 199 4.97 -12.82 18.23
C ARG A 199 6.33 -12.57 17.58
N LEU A 200 6.60 -13.20 16.43
CA LEU A 200 7.83 -12.95 15.68
C LEU A 200 7.93 -11.49 15.24
N LEU A 201 6.85 -10.91 14.70
CA LEU A 201 6.83 -9.50 14.27
C LEU A 201 7.11 -8.56 15.46
N THR A 202 6.50 -8.79 16.62
CA THR A 202 6.82 -8.01 17.84
C THR A 202 8.29 -8.18 18.26
N ALA A 203 8.83 -9.40 18.19
CA ALA A 203 10.22 -9.65 18.56
C ALA A 203 11.22 -8.99 17.59
N ILE A 204 10.90 -8.94 16.29
CA ILE A 204 11.69 -8.20 15.30
C ILE A 204 11.58 -6.70 15.56
N ALA A 205 10.36 -6.21 15.78
CA ALA A 205 10.07 -4.80 16.02
C ALA A 205 10.86 -4.25 17.21
N ALA A 206 11.14 -5.07 18.21
CA ALA A 206 11.97 -4.71 19.38
C ALA A 206 13.32 -4.07 19.01
N LYS A 207 13.88 -4.38 17.83
CA LYS A 207 15.19 -3.89 17.37
C LYS A 207 15.17 -3.19 16.02
N HIS A 208 14.15 -3.46 15.20
CA HIS A 208 14.10 -3.00 13.81
C HIS A 208 12.74 -2.40 13.46
N THR A 209 12.73 -1.41 12.59
CA THR A 209 11.51 -1.03 11.88
C THR A 209 11.35 -1.94 10.67
N ILE A 210 10.16 -2.51 10.46
CA ILE A 210 9.87 -3.37 9.31
C ILE A 210 8.68 -2.84 8.52
N SER A 211 8.77 -2.97 7.20
CA SER A 211 7.68 -2.63 6.28
C SER A 211 7.13 -3.91 5.64
N VAL A 212 5.94 -4.31 6.07
CA VAL A 212 5.21 -5.50 5.62
C VAL A 212 4.48 -5.21 4.32
N THR A 213 4.72 -6.08 3.33
CA THR A 213 3.98 -6.07 2.06
C THR A 213 2.66 -6.81 2.21
N VAL A 214 2.69 -8.02 2.76
CA VAL A 214 1.50 -8.88 2.80
C VAL A 214 1.59 -9.92 3.92
N LEU A 215 0.43 -10.27 4.47
CA LEU A 215 0.24 -11.43 5.35
C LEU A 215 -0.57 -12.51 4.64
N ALA A 216 -1.81 -12.22 4.23
CA ALA A 216 -2.63 -13.14 3.45
C ALA A 216 -3.29 -12.47 2.24
N THR A 217 -4.02 -11.39 2.47
CA THR A 217 -4.80 -10.69 1.44
C THR A 217 -3.89 -9.92 0.49
N GLY A 218 -3.96 -10.24 -0.80
CA GLY A 218 -3.11 -9.62 -1.83
C GLY A 218 -1.95 -10.50 -2.31
N HIS A 219 -1.75 -11.67 -1.71
CA HIS A 219 -0.79 -12.68 -2.15
C HIS A 219 -1.45 -13.73 -3.07
N PRO A 220 -0.73 -14.35 -4.03
CA PRO A 220 -1.22 -15.53 -4.75
C PRO A 220 -1.75 -16.64 -3.83
N HIS A 221 -2.85 -17.28 -4.19
CA HIS A 221 -3.42 -18.39 -3.39
C HIS A 221 -2.49 -19.61 -3.27
N GLN A 222 -1.69 -19.88 -4.30
CA GLN A 222 -0.74 -20.99 -4.35
C GLN A 222 0.69 -20.47 -4.33
N VAL A 223 1.63 -21.32 -3.90
CA VAL A 223 3.05 -21.11 -4.21
C VAL A 223 3.17 -21.00 -5.72
N TYR A 224 3.69 -19.86 -6.19
CA TYR A 224 3.47 -19.43 -7.56
C TYR A 224 4.05 -20.43 -8.58
N GLY A 225 3.22 -20.82 -9.55
CA GLY A 225 3.60 -21.81 -10.56
C GLY A 225 3.51 -23.27 -10.11
N THR A 226 2.93 -23.54 -8.94
CA THR A 226 2.72 -24.89 -8.39
C THR A 226 1.25 -25.13 -8.03
N GLY A 227 0.90 -26.37 -7.67
CA GLY A 227 -0.43 -26.71 -7.12
C GLY A 227 -0.57 -26.52 -5.61
N HIS A 228 0.51 -26.20 -4.90
CA HIS A 228 0.52 -26.18 -3.43
C HIS A 228 -0.05 -24.86 -2.88
N VAL A 229 -0.92 -24.95 -1.87
CA VAL A 229 -1.47 -23.78 -1.17
C VAL A 229 -0.35 -23.05 -0.42
N SER A 230 -0.28 -21.73 -0.56
CA SER A 230 0.74 -20.92 0.09
C SER A 230 0.49 -20.79 1.60
N ASN A 231 1.55 -20.69 2.41
CA ASN A 231 1.44 -20.34 3.82
C ASN A 231 0.81 -18.95 4.04
N HIS A 232 0.92 -18.02 3.09
CA HIS A 232 0.18 -16.74 3.12
C HIS A 232 -1.33 -16.98 3.12
N THR A 233 -1.83 -17.89 2.29
CA THR A 233 -3.26 -18.24 2.24
C THR A 233 -3.76 -18.86 3.54
N ARG A 234 -2.87 -19.52 4.28
CA ARG A 234 -3.16 -20.09 5.60
C ARG A 234 -2.96 -19.08 6.74
N GLY A 235 -2.53 -17.85 6.45
CA GLY A 235 -2.24 -16.83 7.47
C GLY A 235 -0.98 -17.11 8.29
N ARG A 236 -0.05 -17.91 7.76
CA ARG A 236 1.17 -18.37 8.44
C ARG A 236 2.46 -17.78 7.88
N ALA A 237 2.37 -16.83 6.96
CA ALA A 237 3.52 -16.21 6.31
C ALA A 237 3.44 -14.68 6.30
N VAL A 238 4.60 -14.04 6.23
CA VAL A 238 4.77 -12.60 6.04
C VAL A 238 5.83 -12.33 4.99
N ASP A 239 5.57 -11.32 4.15
CA ASP A 239 6.59 -10.73 3.29
C ASP A 239 6.96 -9.34 3.80
N ILE A 240 8.26 -9.11 3.99
CA ILE A 240 8.84 -7.85 4.45
C ILE A 240 9.72 -7.28 3.33
N TRP A 241 9.34 -6.14 2.75
CA TRP A 241 10.11 -5.55 1.63
C TRP A 241 11.18 -4.57 2.09
N ALA A 242 11.08 -4.01 3.30
CA ALA A 242 12.07 -3.10 3.86
C ALA A 242 12.30 -3.34 5.36
N VAL A 243 13.53 -3.10 5.79
CA VAL A 243 13.98 -3.13 7.18
C VAL A 243 14.78 -1.86 7.45
N ASP A 244 14.52 -1.20 8.57
CA ASP A 244 15.12 0.08 8.97
C ASP A 244 15.06 1.13 7.87
N GLY A 245 13.89 1.24 7.23
CA GLY A 245 13.60 2.21 6.17
C GLY A 245 14.26 1.91 4.81
N THR A 246 15.07 0.85 4.70
CA THR A 246 15.79 0.49 3.47
C THR A 246 15.23 -0.79 2.86
N GLY A 247 14.89 -0.76 1.58
CA GLY A 247 14.39 -1.94 0.86
C GLY A 247 15.39 -3.10 0.86
N VAL A 248 14.91 -4.32 1.03
CA VAL A 248 15.72 -5.56 1.08
C VAL A 248 16.57 -5.71 -0.18
N ALA A 249 16.03 -5.36 -1.36
CA ALA A 249 16.78 -5.35 -2.61
C ALA A 249 18.08 -4.51 -2.54
N ARG A 250 18.08 -3.40 -1.79
CA ARG A 250 19.23 -2.51 -1.61
C ARG A 250 20.20 -2.99 -0.53
N GLN A 251 19.77 -3.89 0.34
CA GLN A 251 20.59 -4.44 1.42
C GLN A 251 21.31 -5.74 1.04
N ARG A 252 20.95 -6.36 -0.09
CA ARG A 252 21.34 -7.73 -0.44
C ARG A 252 22.82 -7.95 -0.70
N THR A 253 23.56 -6.93 -1.13
CA THR A 253 24.99 -7.04 -1.47
C THR A 253 25.91 -6.83 -0.26
N ALA A 254 25.39 -6.26 0.83
CA ALA A 254 26.17 -6.06 2.05
C ALA A 254 26.47 -7.41 2.72
N ARG A 255 27.69 -7.57 3.26
CA ARG A 255 28.10 -8.77 4.01
C ARG A 255 27.16 -9.01 5.19
N GLU A 256 26.84 -7.93 5.91
CA GLU A 256 25.88 -7.88 7.01
C GLU A 256 24.94 -6.69 6.79
N SER A 257 23.67 -6.86 7.14
CA SER A 257 22.65 -5.82 6.99
C SER A 257 21.49 -6.08 7.97
N PRO A 258 20.71 -5.04 8.33
CA PRO A 258 19.51 -5.20 9.13
C PRO A 258 18.55 -6.27 8.58
N ALA A 259 18.28 -6.27 7.26
CA ALA A 259 17.42 -7.26 6.65
C ALA A 259 17.98 -8.70 6.78
N LYS A 260 19.30 -8.87 6.68
CA LYS A 260 19.94 -10.18 6.90
C LYS A 260 19.85 -10.59 8.39
N ALA A 261 19.96 -9.65 9.32
CA ALA A 261 19.79 -9.90 10.74
C ALA A 261 18.36 -10.34 11.09
N VAL A 262 17.34 -9.67 10.53
CA VAL A 262 15.93 -10.06 10.66
C VAL A 262 15.68 -11.46 10.14
N ALA A 263 16.23 -11.81 8.97
CA ALA A 263 16.08 -13.15 8.41
C ALA A 263 16.73 -14.24 9.29
N ARG A 264 17.91 -13.97 9.88
CA ARG A 264 18.53 -14.87 10.87
C ARG A 264 17.73 -14.96 12.16
N GLN A 265 17.16 -13.86 12.63
CA GLN A 265 16.31 -13.84 13.82
C GLN A 265 15.06 -14.71 13.63
N ALA A 266 14.47 -14.71 12.44
CA ALA A 266 13.34 -15.59 12.11
C ALA A 266 13.71 -17.07 12.23
N LEU A 267 14.91 -17.46 11.76
CA LEU A 267 15.42 -18.83 11.91
C LEU A 267 15.61 -19.22 13.38
N VAL A 268 16.19 -18.32 14.19
CA VAL A 268 16.35 -18.54 15.64
C VAL A 268 15.00 -18.68 16.34
N ALA A 269 13.98 -17.97 15.86
CA ALA A 269 12.61 -18.06 16.36
C ALA A 269 11.84 -19.31 15.86
N GLY A 270 12.49 -20.19 15.08
CA GLY A 270 11.91 -21.44 14.61
C GLY A 270 11.06 -21.33 13.35
N ALA A 271 11.22 -20.27 12.55
CA ALA A 271 10.58 -20.20 11.22
C ALA A 271 11.04 -21.40 10.37
N THR A 272 10.08 -22.06 9.73
CA THR A 272 10.35 -23.26 8.91
C THR A 272 10.51 -22.95 7.43
N GLU A 273 10.16 -21.73 7.01
CA GLU A 273 10.42 -21.24 5.65
C GLU A 273 10.97 -19.80 5.75
N VAL A 274 12.19 -19.59 5.27
CA VAL A 274 12.84 -18.27 5.19
C VAL A 274 13.42 -18.10 3.78
N GLY A 275 12.64 -17.43 2.94
CA GLY A 275 13.06 -17.00 1.61
C GLY A 275 13.73 -15.63 1.69
N ALA A 276 15.00 -15.55 1.32
CA ALA A 276 15.75 -14.29 1.39
C ALA A 276 16.81 -14.19 0.28
N PRO A 277 17.41 -13.00 0.05
CA PRO A 277 18.48 -12.86 -0.93
C PRO A 277 19.72 -13.71 -0.61
N TRP A 278 19.96 -14.00 0.68
CA TRP A 278 21.15 -14.69 1.16
C TRP A 278 20.90 -16.17 1.42
N ALA A 279 21.94 -16.98 1.27
CA ALA A 279 22.01 -18.30 1.89
C ALA A 279 22.35 -18.13 3.38
N LEU A 280 21.44 -18.49 4.28
CA LEU A 280 21.53 -18.20 5.72
C LEU A 280 22.00 -19.38 6.59
N GLY A 281 22.47 -20.47 5.99
CA GLY A 281 23.02 -21.61 6.73
C GLY A 281 23.58 -22.70 5.79
N ALA A 282 24.22 -23.71 6.38
CA ALA A 282 24.84 -24.84 5.67
C ALA A 282 23.83 -25.93 5.23
N GLY A 283 22.67 -25.54 4.68
CA GLY A 283 21.75 -26.50 4.02
C GLY A 283 20.60 -27.06 4.85
N GLY A 284 20.09 -26.34 5.86
CA GLY A 284 18.81 -26.70 6.48
C GLY A 284 17.63 -26.48 5.51
N SER A 285 16.59 -27.33 5.60
CA SER A 285 15.39 -27.27 4.73
C SER A 285 14.56 -25.99 4.89
N SER A 286 14.85 -25.17 5.90
CA SER A 286 14.05 -24.00 6.27
C SER A 286 14.48 -22.70 5.61
N THR A 287 15.55 -22.68 4.81
CA THR A 287 16.01 -21.47 4.12
C THR A 287 16.20 -21.71 2.63
N PHE A 288 15.83 -20.72 1.82
CA PHE A 288 16.07 -20.76 0.39
C PHE A 288 16.35 -19.37 -0.17
N THR A 289 17.13 -19.34 -1.25
CA THR A 289 17.38 -18.14 -2.06
C THR A 289 17.10 -18.47 -3.51
N ASN A 290 16.33 -17.62 -4.18
CA ASN A 290 16.03 -17.74 -5.59
C ASN A 290 15.73 -16.35 -6.16
N ARG A 291 15.43 -16.27 -7.46
CA ARG A 291 15.17 -15.00 -8.15
C ARG A 291 13.96 -14.23 -7.60
N LEU A 292 12.97 -14.93 -7.04
CA LEU A 292 11.76 -14.32 -6.50
C LEU A 292 12.04 -13.54 -5.20
N HIS A 293 12.93 -14.04 -4.35
CA HIS A 293 13.19 -13.49 -3.01
C HIS A 293 14.42 -12.57 -2.96
N GLN A 294 14.73 -11.92 -4.08
CA GLN A 294 15.87 -10.99 -4.16
C GLN A 294 15.50 -9.56 -3.75
N ASP A 295 14.24 -9.30 -3.39
CA ASP A 295 13.69 -7.99 -3.08
C ASP A 295 12.85 -7.93 -1.79
N HIS A 296 12.64 -9.05 -1.12
CA HIS A 296 11.91 -9.13 0.15
C HIS A 296 12.39 -10.32 0.98
N LEU A 297 11.99 -10.33 2.25
CA LEU A 297 12.08 -11.50 3.11
C LEU A 297 10.73 -12.17 3.14
N HIS A 298 10.66 -13.44 2.77
CA HIS A 298 9.53 -14.32 3.02
C HIS A 298 9.81 -15.13 4.29
N ILE A 299 8.91 -15.09 5.26
CA ILE A 299 9.05 -15.84 6.51
C ILE A 299 7.73 -16.56 6.80
N ALA A 300 7.78 -17.87 7.03
CA ALA A 300 6.62 -18.66 7.40
C ALA A 300 6.90 -19.73 8.46
N PHE A 301 5.81 -20.19 9.06
CA PHE A 301 5.77 -21.38 9.92
C PHE A 301 4.85 -22.43 9.29
N ASP A 302 5.42 -23.59 8.99
CA ASP A 302 4.68 -24.77 8.64
C ASP A 302 4.03 -25.36 9.88
N ARG A 303 2.85 -25.93 9.65
CA ARG A 303 2.03 -26.63 10.65
C ARG A 303 1.80 -25.76 11.87
#